data_AF-A0A6C0IL39-F1
#
_entry.id   AF-A0A6C0IL39-F1
#
_cell.length_a   1.000
_cell.length_b   1.000
_cell.length_c   1.000
_cell.angle_alpha   90.00
_cell.angle_beta   90.00
_cell.angle_gamma   90.00
#
_symmetry.space_group_name_H-M   'P 1'
#
loop_
_entity.id
_entity.type
_entity.pdbx_description
1 polymer ?
#
loop_
_entity_poly.entity_id
_entity_poly.type
_entity_poly.pdbx_seq_one_letter_code
_entity_poly.pdbx_strand_id
1 'polypeptide(L)'
;MNPVNMNPVNMNPVNTLSQFMHQGNKRILWELMTENNIFNNIPDKYANNVKTDFENCLTQMSGNIKPQDSILDLNKQVILNMIKVVEQYKVTEHKVTEHKVTDNRHKNELPLTSNEASAKKQEKFQRGFETKQAEFNQLIQPPKPTSIDFTDKIDDEPIGSEMDIKLAQTIAWREKQLSQVLEKQDTTAANEWINGSSTGNSISTGNSTSNNNHIKIGDVTRIDEKSIINVKKVNFADTLVESTKKPEANGSQLNFMDKLKKKDGTEELVFIKTEIASIKTEMNILVEQHKLLLENIGKIMEMLNK
;
A
#
# COMPACT_ATOMS: atom_id res chain seq x y z
N MET A 1 36.85 -20.22 -44.27
CA MET A 1 36.14 -20.26 -42.99
C MET A 1 34.92 -19.36 -43.12
N ASN A 2 33.72 -19.92 -42.98
CA ASN A 2 32.47 -19.15 -43.12
C ASN A 2 32.30 -18.17 -41.97
N PRO A 3 31.78 -16.95 -42.20
CA PRO A 3 31.45 -16.03 -41.13
C PRO A 3 30.25 -16.56 -40.35
N VAL A 4 30.44 -16.68 -39.03
CA VAL A 4 29.39 -17.03 -38.07
C VAL A 4 28.39 -15.88 -38.05
N ASN A 5 27.22 -16.12 -38.61
CA ASN A 5 26.05 -15.26 -38.48
C ASN A 5 25.61 -15.25 -37.01
N MET A 6 26.01 -14.22 -36.26
CA MET A 6 25.47 -13.96 -34.93
C MET A 6 24.08 -13.32 -35.09
N ASN A 7 23.05 -14.16 -35.02
CA ASN A 7 21.69 -13.69 -34.81
C ASN A 7 21.65 -12.91 -33.47
N PRO A 8 21.02 -11.72 -33.43
CA PRO A 8 20.74 -11.06 -32.16
C PRO A 8 19.83 -11.97 -31.33
N VAL A 9 20.18 -12.10 -30.05
CA VAL A 9 19.40 -12.83 -29.05
C VAL A 9 17.97 -12.30 -29.08
N ASN A 10 17.08 -13.12 -29.63
CA ASN A 10 15.65 -12.91 -29.65
C ASN A 10 15.14 -12.95 -28.20
N MET A 11 15.08 -11.78 -27.55
CA MET A 11 14.25 -11.61 -26.37
C MET A 11 12.81 -11.85 -26.81
N ASN A 12 12.30 -12.99 -26.40
CA ASN A 12 10.99 -13.50 -26.77
C ASN A 12 9.90 -12.42 -26.52
N PRO A 13 9.09 -12.03 -27.52
CA PRO A 13 8.09 -10.95 -27.43
C PRO A 13 7.07 -11.11 -26.29
N VAL A 14 6.93 -12.33 -25.78
CA VAL A 14 6.05 -12.68 -24.65
C VAL A 14 6.53 -12.05 -23.33
N ASN A 15 7.83 -11.74 -23.18
CA ASN A 15 8.37 -11.15 -21.94
C ASN A 15 8.23 -9.62 -21.91
N THR A 16 8.40 -8.95 -23.05
CA THR A 16 8.27 -7.48 -23.13
C THR A 16 6.87 -7.01 -22.75
N LEU A 17 5.82 -7.73 -23.20
CA LEU A 17 4.43 -7.42 -22.87
C LEU A 17 4.14 -7.58 -21.38
N SER A 18 4.60 -8.68 -20.77
CA SER A 18 4.35 -8.95 -19.35
C SER A 18 5.08 -7.96 -18.44
N GLN A 19 6.32 -7.58 -18.80
CA GLN A 19 7.10 -6.57 -18.09
C GLN A 19 6.52 -5.16 -18.26
N PHE A 20 6.05 -4.81 -19.46
CA PHE A 20 5.44 -3.51 -19.74
C PHE A 20 4.10 -3.32 -19.02
N MET A 21 3.25 -4.37 -18.97
CA MET A 21 1.98 -4.36 -18.25
C MET A 21 2.12 -4.62 -16.74
N HIS A 22 3.32 -4.92 -16.26
CA HIS A 22 3.57 -5.19 -14.85
C HIS A 22 3.23 -3.96 -13.99
N GLN A 23 2.62 -4.19 -12.82
CA GLN A 23 2.21 -3.12 -11.89
C GLN A 23 3.37 -2.21 -11.47
N GLY A 24 4.58 -2.78 -11.34
CA GLY A 24 5.79 -2.00 -11.06
C GLY A 24 6.10 -0.98 -12.15
N ASN A 25 6.02 -1.37 -13.43
CA ASN A 25 6.25 -0.44 -14.55
C ASN A 25 5.18 0.65 -14.61
N LYS A 26 3.91 0.28 -14.40
CA LYS A 26 2.80 1.25 -14.33
C LYS A 26 3.01 2.28 -13.20
N ARG A 27 3.44 1.83 -12.03
CA ARG A 27 3.74 2.70 -10.90
C ARG A 27 4.87 3.68 -11.22
N ILE A 28 5.99 3.20 -11.78
CA ILE A 28 7.12 4.05 -12.16
C ILE A 28 6.69 5.11 -13.17
N LEU A 29 5.90 4.74 -14.18
CA LEU A 29 5.37 5.68 -15.16
C LEU A 29 4.47 6.74 -14.49
N TRP A 30 3.57 6.32 -13.61
CA TRP A 30 2.69 7.24 -12.90
C TRP A 30 3.46 8.21 -11.98
N GLU A 31 4.42 7.68 -11.22
CA GLU A 31 5.30 8.45 -10.33
C GLU A 31 6.10 9.47 -11.12
N LEU A 32 6.76 9.04 -12.19
CA LEU A 32 7.53 9.93 -13.07
C LEU A 32 6.66 11.06 -13.65
N MET A 33 5.44 10.75 -14.09
CA MET A 33 4.53 11.78 -14.61
C MET A 33 4.06 12.77 -13.54
N THR A 34 3.88 12.29 -12.31
CA THR A 34 3.49 13.12 -11.16
C THR A 34 4.65 14.03 -10.72
N GLU A 35 5.86 13.49 -10.57
CA GLU A 35 7.07 14.22 -10.21
C GLU A 35 7.42 15.31 -11.24
N ASN A 36 7.18 15.04 -12.52
CA ASN A 36 7.40 16.01 -13.59
C ASN A 36 6.26 17.02 -13.76
N ASN A 37 5.31 17.09 -12.80
CA ASN A 37 4.19 18.03 -12.80
C ASN A 37 3.32 17.96 -14.07
N ILE A 38 3.22 16.78 -14.71
CA ILE A 38 2.42 16.63 -15.93
C ILE A 38 0.93 16.85 -15.62
N PHE A 39 0.51 16.49 -14.41
CA PHE A 39 -0.86 16.62 -13.94
C PHE A 39 -1.19 17.96 -13.25
N ASN A 40 -0.26 18.93 -13.24
CA ASN A 40 -0.57 20.25 -12.69
C ASN A 40 -1.67 20.96 -13.49
N ASN A 41 -2.48 21.75 -12.78
CA ASN A 41 -3.61 22.51 -13.33
C ASN A 41 -4.76 21.65 -13.88
N ILE A 42 -4.85 20.39 -13.45
CA ILE A 42 -6.01 19.53 -13.71
C ILE A 42 -6.92 19.56 -12.48
N PRO A 43 -8.19 19.97 -12.63
CA PRO A 43 -9.19 19.85 -11.56
C PRO A 43 -9.40 18.39 -11.13
N ASP A 44 -9.52 18.17 -9.81
CA ASP A 44 -9.73 16.83 -9.22
C ASP A 44 -10.89 16.04 -9.82
N LYS A 45 -11.92 16.73 -10.34
CA LYS A 45 -13.05 16.10 -11.04
C LYS A 45 -12.62 15.26 -12.25
N TYR A 46 -11.47 15.55 -12.87
CA TYR A 46 -10.93 14.78 -14.00
C TYR A 46 -9.90 13.73 -13.58
N ALA A 47 -9.59 13.58 -12.28
CA ALA A 47 -8.60 12.61 -11.82
C ALA A 47 -8.97 11.16 -12.24
N ASN A 48 -10.27 10.82 -12.17
CA ASN A 48 -10.76 9.53 -12.64
C ASN A 48 -10.61 9.38 -14.16
N ASN A 49 -10.90 10.43 -14.93
CA ASN A 49 -10.74 10.43 -16.38
C ASN A 49 -9.28 10.25 -16.79
N VAL A 50 -8.35 10.98 -16.15
CA VAL A 50 -6.91 10.86 -16.38
C VAL A 50 -6.40 9.45 -16.07
N LYS A 51 -6.90 8.85 -14.98
CA LYS A 51 -6.58 7.46 -14.62
C LYS A 51 -7.09 6.47 -15.67
N THR A 52 -8.34 6.64 -16.14
CA THR A 52 -8.90 5.81 -17.21
C THR A 52 -8.10 5.96 -18.50
N ASP A 53 -7.73 7.18 -18.87
CA ASP A 53 -6.95 7.46 -20.07
C ASP A 53 -5.53 6.90 -19.99
N PHE A 54 -4.94 6.86 -18.81
CA PHE A 54 -3.66 6.20 -18.58
C PHE A 54 -3.73 4.70 -18.85
N GLU A 55 -4.72 4.01 -18.26
CA GLU A 55 -4.92 2.58 -18.49
C GLU A 55 -5.29 2.30 -19.96
N ASN A 56 -6.03 3.19 -20.60
CA ASN A 56 -6.34 3.09 -22.03
C ASN A 56 -5.09 3.28 -22.90
N CYS A 57 -4.23 4.25 -22.61
CA CYS A 57 -2.95 4.44 -23.33
C CYS A 57 -2.05 3.22 -23.18
N LEU A 58 -1.97 2.65 -21.98
CA LEU A 58 -1.24 1.41 -21.73
C LEU A 58 -1.82 0.23 -22.52
N THR A 59 -3.14 0.05 -22.50
CA THR A 59 -3.82 -1.02 -23.25
C THR A 59 -3.60 -0.87 -24.76
N GLN A 60 -3.74 0.35 -25.29
CA GLN A 60 -3.49 0.63 -26.71
C GLN A 60 -2.03 0.37 -27.10
N MET A 61 -1.08 0.74 -26.24
CA MET A 61 0.34 0.47 -26.49
C MET A 61 0.63 -1.03 -26.43
N SER A 62 0.00 -1.75 -25.50
CA SER A 62 0.16 -3.20 -25.34
C SER A 62 -0.24 -4.00 -26.58
N GLY A 63 -1.27 -3.55 -27.30
CA GLY A 63 -1.73 -4.18 -28.54
C GLY A 63 -0.83 -3.91 -29.75
N ASN A 64 0.07 -2.93 -29.66
CA ASN A 64 0.92 -2.47 -30.76
C ASN A 64 2.41 -2.83 -30.58
N ILE A 65 2.75 -3.58 -29.52
CA ILE A 65 4.14 -3.97 -29.22
C ILE A 65 4.68 -4.86 -30.33
N LYS A 66 5.81 -4.46 -30.90
CA LYS A 66 6.56 -5.27 -31.85
C LYS A 66 7.68 -6.04 -31.12
N PRO A 67 8.12 -7.19 -31.66
CA PRO A 67 9.18 -8.00 -31.02
C PRO A 67 10.50 -7.25 -30.82
N GLN A 68 10.78 -6.24 -31.62
CA GLN A 68 11.97 -5.40 -31.52
C GLN A 68 11.85 -4.20 -30.56
N ASP A 69 10.67 -3.95 -29.99
CA ASP A 69 10.47 -2.77 -29.15
C ASP A 69 11.05 -3.00 -27.75
N SER A 70 11.83 -2.03 -27.28
CA SER A 70 12.32 -1.99 -25.90
C SER A 70 11.25 -1.43 -24.97
N ILE A 71 11.17 -1.96 -23.74
CA ILE A 71 10.29 -1.44 -22.67
C ILE A 71 10.51 0.06 -22.48
N LEU A 72 11.76 0.49 -22.58
CA LEU A 72 12.13 1.89 -22.40
C LEU A 72 11.53 2.78 -23.50
N ASP A 73 11.47 2.30 -24.74
CA ASP A 73 10.88 3.04 -25.85
C ASP A 73 9.36 3.06 -25.77
N LEU A 74 8.74 1.95 -25.35
CA LEU A 74 7.31 1.89 -25.06
C LEU A 74 6.92 2.86 -23.94
N ASN A 75 7.69 2.88 -22.85
CA ASN A 75 7.50 3.78 -21.71
C ASN A 75 7.57 5.26 -22.13
N LYS A 76 8.57 5.63 -22.95
CA LYS A 76 8.66 6.99 -23.51
C LYS A 76 7.43 7.35 -24.34
N GLN A 77 6.97 6.43 -25.19
CA GLN A 77 5.80 6.69 -26.03
C GLN A 77 4.52 6.87 -25.20
N VAL A 78 4.33 6.08 -24.14
CA VAL A 78 3.20 6.26 -23.21
C VAL A 78 3.22 7.65 -22.59
N ILE A 79 4.38 8.11 -22.10
CA ILE A 79 4.50 9.44 -21.50
C ILE A 79 4.18 10.53 -22.52
N LEU A 80 4.70 10.42 -23.75
CA LEU A 80 4.42 11.36 -24.83
C LEU A 80 2.94 11.42 -25.20
N ASN A 81 2.26 10.27 -25.24
CA ASN A 81 0.83 10.21 -25.49
C ASN A 81 0.03 10.79 -24.32
N MET A 82 0.42 10.48 -23.08
CA MET A 82 -0.23 11.02 -21.89
C MET A 82 -0.10 12.53 -21.77
N ILE A 83 1.05 13.13 -22.13
CA ILE A 83 1.19 14.59 -22.15
C ILE A 83 0.13 15.23 -23.06
N LYS A 84 -0.10 14.65 -24.25
CA LYS A 84 -1.10 15.14 -25.20
C LYS A 84 -2.53 14.98 -24.67
N VAL A 85 -2.84 13.81 -24.10
CA VAL A 85 -4.17 13.51 -23.56
C VAL A 85 -4.47 14.38 -22.35
N VAL A 86 -3.49 14.59 -21.48
CA VAL A 86 -3.63 15.39 -20.26
C VAL A 86 -3.87 16.87 -20.57
N GLU A 87 -3.32 17.39 -21.66
CA GLU A 87 -3.51 18.78 -22.07
C GLU A 87 -5.00 19.14 -22.26
N GLN A 88 -5.86 18.17 -22.60
CA GLN A 88 -7.31 18.41 -22.75
C GLN A 88 -8.03 18.70 -21.42
N TYR A 89 -7.43 18.29 -20.30
CA TYR A 89 -8.00 18.46 -18.96
C TYR A 89 -7.42 19.65 -18.19
N LYS A 90 -6.33 20.24 -18.69
CA LYS A 90 -5.75 21.41 -18.07
C LYS A 90 -6.69 22.60 -18.23
N VAL A 91 -7.04 23.21 -17.11
CA VAL A 91 -7.71 24.50 -17.13
C VAL A 91 -6.67 25.53 -17.52
N THR A 92 -6.71 25.94 -18.78
CA THR A 92 -6.06 27.20 -19.17
C THR A 92 -6.85 28.31 -18.50
N GLU A 93 -6.20 29.13 -17.68
CA GLU A 93 -6.80 30.30 -16.99
C GLU A 93 -7.33 31.40 -17.95
N HIS A 94 -7.54 31.08 -19.22
CA HIS A 94 -8.11 31.97 -20.23
C HIS A 94 -9.21 31.26 -21.02
N LYS A 95 -10.36 31.04 -20.39
CA LYS A 95 -11.65 30.94 -21.08
C LYS A 95 -12.71 31.75 -20.35
N VAL A 96 -12.56 33.06 -20.41
CA VAL A 96 -13.70 33.98 -20.34
C VAL A 96 -14.45 33.82 -21.67
N THR A 97 -15.67 33.31 -21.55
CA THR A 97 -16.83 33.48 -22.43
C THR A 97 -16.61 33.34 -23.94
N GLU A 98 -17.20 32.27 -24.46
CA GLU A 98 -17.39 31.95 -25.87
C GLU A 98 -17.76 33.17 -26.73
N HIS A 99 -16.88 33.56 -27.65
CA HIS A 99 -17.26 34.03 -28.98
C HIS A 99 -16.40 33.30 -30.00
N LYS A 100 -17.06 32.58 -30.91
CA LYS A 100 -16.45 31.93 -32.07
C LYS A 100 -15.78 32.97 -32.95
N VAL A 101 -14.45 32.99 -32.98
CA VAL A 101 -13.69 33.58 -34.08
C VAL A 101 -12.56 32.63 -34.43
N THR A 102 -12.59 32.14 -35.65
CA THR A 102 -11.49 31.48 -36.34
C THR A 102 -10.29 32.43 -36.36
N ASP A 103 -9.21 32.10 -35.64
CA ASP A 103 -7.95 32.77 -35.89
C ASP A 103 -6.78 31.77 -35.84
N ASN A 104 -6.21 31.58 -37.02
CA ASN A 104 -4.97 30.87 -37.26
C ASN A 104 -3.83 31.65 -36.58
N ARG A 105 -3.51 31.32 -35.33
CA ARG A 105 -2.25 31.78 -34.73
C ARG A 105 -1.49 30.57 -34.22
N HIS A 106 -0.66 30.05 -35.12
CA HIS A 106 0.59 29.41 -34.74
C HIS A 106 1.28 30.38 -33.78
N LYS A 107 1.24 30.10 -32.48
CA LYS A 107 2.12 30.77 -31.53
C LYS A 107 3.53 30.38 -31.95
N ASN A 108 4.24 31.34 -32.52
CA ASN A 108 5.67 31.28 -32.73
C ASN A 108 6.33 31.00 -31.38
N GLU A 109 6.58 29.74 -31.07
CA GLU A 109 7.65 29.35 -30.17
C GLU A 109 8.94 29.83 -30.83
N LEU A 110 9.46 30.96 -30.35
CA LEU A 110 10.81 31.41 -30.72
C LEU A 110 11.75 30.22 -30.51
N PRO A 111 12.59 29.86 -31.50
CA PRO A 111 13.52 28.75 -31.34
C PRO A 111 14.44 29.06 -30.17
N LEU A 112 14.29 28.28 -29.09
CA LEU A 112 15.14 28.37 -27.91
C LEU A 112 16.59 28.20 -28.37
N THR A 113 17.40 29.23 -28.18
CA THR A 113 18.80 29.17 -28.61
C THR A 113 19.52 28.11 -27.78
N SER A 114 20.48 27.38 -28.38
CA SER A 114 21.22 26.31 -27.68
C SER A 114 21.86 26.79 -26.37
N ASN A 115 22.27 28.06 -26.33
CA ASN A 115 22.81 28.73 -25.14
C ASN A 115 21.77 28.85 -24.01
N GLU A 116 20.54 29.26 -24.32
CA GLU A 116 19.47 29.39 -23.33
C GLU A 116 19.03 28.02 -22.79
N ALA A 117 18.99 27.00 -23.65
CA ALA A 117 18.73 25.62 -23.25
C ALA A 117 19.82 25.07 -22.32
N SER A 118 21.09 25.39 -22.59
CA SER A 118 22.23 25.00 -21.77
C SER A 118 22.20 25.71 -20.40
N ALA A 119 21.96 27.02 -20.39
CA ALA A 119 21.85 27.81 -19.16
C ALA A 119 20.74 27.27 -18.24
N LYS A 120 19.57 26.94 -18.80
CA LYS A 120 18.46 26.36 -18.03
C LYS A 120 18.78 24.97 -17.48
N LYS A 121 19.56 24.16 -18.20
CA LYS A 121 20.04 22.86 -17.70
C LYS A 121 21.05 23.03 -16.57
N GLN A 122 21.98 23.98 -16.71
CA GLN A 122 22.97 24.30 -15.68
C GLN A 122 22.31 24.82 -14.41
N GLU A 123 21.32 25.72 -14.53
CA GLU A 123 20.54 26.23 -13.39
C GLU A 123 19.82 25.09 -12.65
N LYS A 124 19.15 24.19 -13.39
CA LYS A 124 18.50 23.02 -12.79
C LYS A 124 19.48 22.09 -12.08
N PHE A 125 20.65 21.87 -12.68
CA PHE A 125 21.70 21.05 -12.07
C PHE A 125 22.23 21.69 -10.78
N GLN A 126 22.51 23.00 -10.81
CA GLN A 126 22.99 23.75 -9.66
C GLN A 126 21.98 23.72 -8.51
N ARG A 127 20.69 23.96 -8.78
CA ARG A 127 19.63 23.85 -7.78
C ARG A 127 19.52 22.43 -7.20
N GLY A 128 19.62 21.42 -8.06
CA GLY A 128 19.61 20.01 -7.63
C GLY A 128 20.79 19.69 -6.71
N PHE A 129 21.98 20.19 -7.03
CA PHE A 129 23.17 20.03 -6.22
C PHE A 129 23.03 20.71 -4.84
N GLU A 130 22.57 21.96 -4.79
CA GLU A 130 22.34 22.69 -3.55
C GLU A 130 21.31 21.99 -2.64
N THR A 131 20.24 21.48 -3.24
CA THR A 131 19.20 20.72 -2.51
C THR A 131 19.80 19.46 -1.90
N LYS A 132 20.58 18.68 -2.68
CA LYS A 132 21.22 17.45 -2.18
C LYS A 132 22.28 17.73 -1.12
N GLN A 133 23.00 18.83 -1.24
CA GLN A 133 23.96 19.26 -0.23
C GLN A 133 23.24 19.63 1.09
N ALA A 134 22.12 20.34 1.02
CA ALA A 134 21.31 20.67 2.20
C ALA A 134 20.73 19.41 2.87
N GLU A 135 20.15 18.49 2.08
CA GLU A 135 19.65 17.19 2.56
C GLU A 135 20.77 16.37 3.23
N PHE A 136 21.95 16.32 2.62
CA PHE A 136 23.10 15.60 3.17
C PHE A 136 23.56 16.23 4.49
N ASN A 137 23.66 17.56 4.57
CA ASN A 137 24.01 18.25 5.79
C ASN A 137 23.00 17.99 6.91
N GLN A 138 21.69 17.96 6.59
CA GLN A 138 20.64 17.63 7.57
C GLN A 138 20.76 16.18 8.08
N LEU A 139 21.20 15.25 7.23
CA LEU A 139 21.39 13.85 7.61
C LEU A 139 22.63 13.65 8.49
N ILE A 140 23.73 14.30 8.15
CA ILE A 140 25.03 14.17 8.84
C ILE A 140 25.02 14.96 10.16
N GLN A 141 24.29 16.07 10.21
CA GLN A 141 24.13 16.92 11.38
C GLN A 141 22.67 16.88 11.86
N PRO A 142 22.22 15.76 12.46
CA PRO A 142 20.87 15.69 13.00
C PRO A 142 20.68 16.83 14.02
N PRO A 143 19.55 17.56 13.99
CA PRO A 143 19.29 18.62 14.95
C PRO A 143 19.30 18.01 16.36
N LYS A 144 20.04 18.65 17.27
CA LYS A 144 20.07 18.24 18.67
C LYS A 144 18.63 18.24 19.19
N PRO A 145 18.14 17.14 19.80
CA PRO A 145 16.82 17.11 20.41
C PRO A 145 16.64 18.32 21.33
N THR A 146 15.48 18.96 21.24
CA THR A 146 15.09 19.99 22.21
C THR A 146 15.18 19.39 23.60
N SER A 147 15.79 20.09 24.54
CA SER A 147 15.82 19.65 25.94
C SER A 147 14.38 19.41 26.38
N ILE A 148 14.11 18.20 26.90
CA ILE A 148 12.80 17.90 27.47
C ILE A 148 12.61 18.86 28.65
N ASP A 149 11.54 19.63 28.57
CA ASP A 149 11.14 20.53 29.62
C ASP A 149 10.31 19.73 30.63
N PHE A 150 10.90 19.44 31.79
CA PHE A 150 10.27 18.68 32.88
C PHE A 150 9.46 19.57 33.82
N THR A 151 9.22 20.85 33.47
CA THR A 151 8.27 21.64 34.23
C THR A 151 6.88 21.04 34.04
N ASP A 152 6.22 20.77 35.15
CA ASP A 152 4.83 20.32 35.20
C ASP A 152 3.96 21.40 34.54
N LYS A 153 3.65 21.23 33.25
CA LYS A 153 2.74 22.14 32.55
C LYS A 153 1.35 21.79 33.03
N ILE A 154 0.72 22.71 33.76
CA ILE A 154 -0.65 22.62 34.26
C ILE A 154 -1.63 22.78 33.07
N ASP A 155 -1.44 21.95 32.03
CA ASP A 155 -2.32 21.87 30.87
C ASP A 155 -3.51 20.92 31.15
N ASP A 156 -3.48 20.19 32.27
CA ASP A 156 -4.64 19.47 32.80
C ASP A 156 -5.61 20.48 33.43
N GLU A 157 -6.43 21.10 32.58
CA GLU A 157 -7.60 21.85 33.04
C GLU A 157 -8.51 20.90 33.86
N PRO A 158 -9.01 21.34 35.03
CA PRO A 158 -9.96 20.54 35.78
C PRO A 158 -11.18 20.23 34.91
N ILE A 159 -11.61 18.96 34.88
CA ILE A 159 -12.80 18.52 34.13
C ILE A 159 -13.99 19.41 34.53
N GLY A 160 -14.31 20.38 33.67
CA GLY A 160 -15.38 21.35 33.90
C GLY A 160 -16.74 20.76 33.53
N SER A 161 -17.54 21.53 32.79
CA SER A 161 -18.89 21.17 32.34
C SER A 161 -18.98 19.92 31.43
N GLU A 162 -17.85 19.34 31.04
CA GLU A 162 -17.83 18.12 30.23
C GLU A 162 -18.26 16.86 30.99
N MET A 163 -18.19 16.86 32.33
CA MET A 163 -18.58 15.70 33.13
C MET A 163 -20.07 15.40 32.97
N ASP A 164 -20.92 16.42 33.04
CA ASP A 164 -22.37 16.29 32.91
C ASP A 164 -22.77 15.83 31.50
N ILE A 165 -22.05 16.32 30.48
CA ILE A 165 -22.24 15.90 29.09
C ILE A 165 -21.88 14.42 28.91
N LYS A 166 -20.73 13.99 29.44
CA LYS A 166 -20.30 12.58 29.38
C LYS A 166 -21.23 11.67 30.18
N LEU A 167 -21.76 12.13 31.31
CA LEU A 167 -22.73 11.39 32.12
C LEU A 167 -24.05 11.21 31.37
N ALA A 168 -24.60 12.30 30.82
CA ALA A 168 -25.83 12.25 30.03
C ALA A 168 -25.68 11.34 28.81
N GLN A 169 -24.55 11.42 28.10
CA GLN A 169 -24.24 10.54 26.97
C GLN A 169 -24.17 9.08 27.40
N THR A 170 -23.57 8.79 28.55
CA THR A 170 -23.44 7.43 29.09
C THR A 170 -24.80 6.86 29.51
N ILE A 171 -25.66 7.67 30.12
CA ILE A 171 -27.03 7.29 30.49
C ILE A 171 -27.84 6.98 29.23
N ALA A 172 -27.86 7.87 28.25
CA ALA A 172 -28.59 7.67 27.00
C ALA A 172 -28.08 6.44 26.23
N TRP A 173 -26.76 6.18 26.24
CA TRP A 173 -26.19 4.98 25.64
C TRP A 173 -26.68 3.72 26.34
N ARG A 174 -26.69 3.69 27.68
CA ARG A 174 -27.21 2.55 28.46
C ARG A 174 -28.70 2.31 28.22
N GLU A 175 -29.51 3.37 28.22
CA GLU A 175 -30.95 3.27 27.96
C GLU A 175 -31.21 2.62 26.61
N LYS A 176 -30.50 3.06 25.56
CA LYS A 176 -30.60 2.48 24.22
C LYS A 176 -30.22 0.99 24.19
N GLN A 177 -29.16 0.60 24.90
CA GLN A 177 -28.76 -0.80 25.01
C GLN A 177 -29.84 -1.63 25.72
N LEU A 178 -30.41 -1.12 26.81
CA LEU A 178 -31.48 -1.81 27.55
C LEU A 178 -32.76 -1.95 26.73
N SER A 179 -33.20 -0.91 26.02
CA SER A 179 -34.36 -0.98 25.13
C SER A 179 -34.20 -2.06 24.07
N GLN A 180 -33.02 -2.16 23.43
CA GLN A 180 -32.75 -3.20 22.43
C GLN A 180 -32.78 -4.62 22.99
N VAL A 181 -32.36 -4.80 24.25
CA VAL A 181 -32.41 -6.10 24.91
C VAL A 181 -33.83 -6.44 25.31
N LEU A 182 -34.57 -5.51 25.93
CA LEU A 182 -35.93 -5.71 26.43
C LEU A 182 -36.95 -5.95 25.31
N GLU A 183 -36.84 -5.25 24.18
CA GLU A 183 -37.72 -5.46 23.01
C GLU A 183 -37.61 -6.89 22.42
N LYS A 184 -36.49 -7.57 22.66
CA LYS A 184 -36.20 -8.90 22.13
C LYS A 184 -36.46 -10.03 23.13
N GLN A 185 -36.82 -9.73 24.38
CA GLN A 185 -37.12 -10.75 25.38
C GLN A 185 -38.57 -11.22 25.27
N ASP A 186 -38.77 -12.54 25.36
CA ASP A 186 -40.10 -13.13 25.50
C ASP A 186 -40.54 -13.07 26.97
N THR A 187 -41.42 -12.12 27.28
CA THR A 187 -41.97 -11.93 28.62
C THR A 187 -42.83 -13.10 29.08
N THR A 188 -43.32 -13.93 28.16
CA THR A 188 -44.19 -15.07 28.46
C THR A 188 -43.36 -16.24 28.96
N ALA A 189 -42.31 -16.61 28.24
CA ALA A 189 -41.36 -17.64 28.66
C ALA A 189 -40.64 -17.28 29.98
N ALA A 190 -40.32 -16.00 30.18
CA ALA A 190 -39.75 -15.52 31.43
C ALA A 190 -40.73 -15.64 32.62
N ASN A 191 -42.01 -15.30 32.42
CA ASN A 191 -43.04 -15.47 33.44
C ASN A 191 -43.35 -16.94 33.75
N GLU A 192 -43.26 -17.82 32.75
CA GLU A 192 -43.37 -19.26 32.95
C GLU A 192 -42.17 -19.84 33.72
N TRP A 193 -40.96 -19.33 33.52
CA TRP A 193 -39.80 -19.73 34.31
C TRP A 193 -39.85 -19.20 35.76
N ILE A 194 -40.32 -17.97 35.96
CA ILE A 194 -40.48 -17.37 37.29
C ILE A 194 -41.62 -18.03 38.09
N ASN A 195 -42.72 -18.41 37.44
CA ASN A 195 -43.89 -18.99 38.11
C ASN A 195 -43.96 -20.53 38.02
N GLY A 196 -43.14 -21.18 37.17
CA GLY A 196 -43.16 -22.62 36.92
C GLY A 196 -42.60 -23.49 38.05
N SER A 197 -42.08 -22.89 39.13
CA SER A 197 -41.66 -23.65 40.32
C SER A 197 -42.82 -24.04 41.25
N SER A 198 -44.08 -23.69 40.93
CA SER A 198 -45.22 -23.95 41.82
C SER A 198 -46.08 -25.17 41.47
N THR A 199 -45.66 -26.07 40.57
CA THR A 199 -46.49 -27.25 40.26
C THR A 199 -45.67 -28.51 39.99
N GLY A 200 -45.33 -29.22 41.07
CA GLY A 200 -44.87 -30.60 41.12
C GLY A 200 -45.24 -31.22 42.47
N ASN A 201 -45.97 -32.34 42.44
CA ASN A 201 -46.88 -32.83 43.48
C ASN A 201 -46.21 -33.57 44.68
N SER A 202 -46.74 -33.27 45.88
CA SER A 202 -46.76 -33.94 47.21
C SER A 202 -46.03 -35.28 47.47
N ILE A 203 -45.33 -35.39 48.62
CA ILE A 203 -45.62 -36.31 49.77
C ILE A 203 -44.64 -36.03 50.96
N SER A 204 -45.22 -35.44 52.02
CA SER A 204 -44.99 -35.59 53.48
C SER A 204 -43.61 -35.98 54.08
N THR A 205 -43.05 -35.14 54.96
CA THR A 205 -43.22 -35.17 56.45
C THR A 205 -42.06 -34.44 57.13
N GLY A 206 -42.37 -33.45 57.98
CA GLY A 206 -41.47 -32.97 59.04
C GLY A 206 -40.67 -31.70 58.73
N ASN A 207 -41.11 -30.58 59.33
CA ASN A 207 -40.39 -29.32 59.57
C ASN A 207 -39.34 -28.91 58.53
N SER A 208 -39.71 -27.99 57.62
CA SER A 208 -38.73 -27.25 56.83
C SER A 208 -39.02 -25.77 56.84
N THR A 209 -38.10 -25.05 57.47
CA THR A 209 -37.84 -23.62 57.36
C THR A 209 -37.98 -23.15 55.92
N SER A 210 -38.72 -22.07 55.74
CA SER A 210 -38.94 -21.38 54.48
C SER A 210 -37.62 -20.91 53.87
N ASN A 211 -37.05 -21.71 52.96
CA ASN A 211 -35.93 -21.30 52.12
C ASN A 211 -36.47 -20.59 50.90
N ASN A 212 -37.00 -19.40 51.11
CA ASN A 212 -37.10 -18.46 50.02
C ASN A 212 -35.74 -17.78 49.88
N ASN A 213 -34.94 -18.20 48.90
CA ASN A 213 -33.65 -17.59 48.61
C ASN A 213 -33.85 -16.24 47.91
N HIS A 214 -34.36 -15.25 48.63
CA HIS A 214 -34.22 -13.85 48.26
C HIS A 214 -32.88 -13.37 48.82
N ILE A 215 -31.88 -13.22 47.96
CA ILE A 215 -30.64 -12.52 48.33
C ILE A 215 -31.02 -11.05 48.51
N LYS A 216 -30.92 -10.54 49.75
CA LYS A 216 -31.10 -9.11 50.03
C LYS A 216 -29.77 -8.40 49.84
N ILE A 217 -29.82 -7.20 49.25
CA ILE A 217 -28.63 -6.34 49.11
C ILE A 217 -28.13 -6.00 50.52
N GLY A 218 -26.93 -6.50 50.87
CA GLY A 218 -26.30 -6.30 52.18
C GLY A 218 -25.87 -7.58 52.91
N ASP A 219 -26.33 -8.76 52.47
CA ASP A 219 -25.95 -10.03 53.11
C ASP A 219 -24.61 -10.57 52.58
N VAL A 220 -23.73 -11.00 53.50
CA VAL A 220 -22.41 -11.56 53.16
C VAL A 220 -22.59 -13.00 52.65
N THR A 221 -22.43 -13.20 51.34
CA THR A 221 -22.40 -14.55 50.77
C THR A 221 -21.07 -15.22 51.08
N ARG A 222 -21.11 -16.34 51.81
CA ARG A 222 -19.95 -17.24 51.95
C ARG A 222 -19.82 -18.08 50.69
N ILE A 223 -19.13 -17.56 49.68
CA ILE A 223 -18.72 -18.35 48.52
C ILE A 223 -17.43 -19.07 48.93
N ASP A 224 -17.49 -20.39 49.09
CA ASP A 224 -16.30 -21.23 49.25
C ASP A 224 -15.54 -21.27 47.91
N GLU A 225 -14.30 -20.79 47.91
CA GLU A 225 -13.41 -20.62 46.75
C GLU A 225 -13.22 -21.94 45.95
N LYS A 226 -13.54 -23.09 46.54
CA LYS A 226 -13.47 -24.42 45.91
C LYS A 226 -14.55 -24.68 44.87
N SER A 227 -15.57 -23.83 44.76
CA SER A 227 -16.63 -23.95 43.73
C SER A 227 -16.28 -23.25 42.40
N ILE A 228 -15.15 -22.53 42.32
CA ILE A 228 -14.62 -21.94 41.08
C ILE A 228 -13.77 -22.99 40.34
N ILE A 229 -14.39 -24.09 39.91
CA ILE A 229 -13.71 -25.09 39.07
C ILE A 229 -14.57 -25.35 37.84
N ASN A 230 -14.51 -24.44 36.86
CA ASN A 230 -14.17 -24.76 35.47
C ASN A 230 -14.07 -23.48 34.62
N VAL A 231 -13.18 -22.56 34.98
CA VAL A 231 -12.76 -21.55 33.99
C VAL A 231 -11.74 -22.24 33.10
N LYS A 232 -12.16 -22.63 31.90
CA LYS A 232 -11.32 -23.26 30.87
C LYS A 232 -10.09 -22.38 30.64
N LYS A 233 -8.96 -22.73 31.27
CA LYS A 233 -7.67 -22.08 31.00
C LYS A 233 -7.31 -22.39 29.55
N VAL A 234 -7.31 -21.37 28.70
CA VAL A 234 -6.69 -21.46 27.37
C VAL A 234 -5.18 -21.50 27.56
N ASN A 235 -4.57 -22.59 27.10
CA ASN A 235 -3.13 -22.77 27.11
C ASN A 235 -2.61 -22.41 25.71
N PHE A 236 -1.72 -21.43 25.60
CA PHE A 236 -1.01 -21.11 24.37
C PHE A 236 0.30 -21.89 24.36
N ALA A 237 0.21 -23.20 24.16
CA ALA A 237 1.38 -24.02 23.84
C ALA A 237 1.46 -24.14 22.31
N ASP A 238 2.59 -23.71 21.73
CA ASP A 238 2.94 -23.97 20.34
C ASP A 238 3.13 -25.48 20.16
N THR A 239 2.04 -26.17 19.79
CA THR A 239 2.12 -27.55 19.36
C THR A 239 2.64 -27.58 17.92
N LEU A 240 3.96 -27.73 17.77
CA LEU A 240 4.56 -28.29 16.55
C LEU A 240 4.04 -29.73 16.41
N VAL A 241 2.95 -29.91 15.68
CA VAL A 241 2.52 -31.23 15.20
C VAL A 241 2.78 -31.30 13.71
N GLU A 242 3.93 -31.89 13.40
CA GLU A 242 4.32 -32.36 12.08
C GLU A 242 3.38 -33.50 11.64
N SER A 243 2.67 -33.23 10.55
CA SER A 243 2.34 -34.17 9.46
C SER A 243 1.22 -35.21 9.56
N THR A 244 0.44 -35.19 8.47
CA THR A 244 -0.33 -36.25 7.80
C THR A 244 -1.79 -36.49 8.21
N LYS A 245 -2.71 -35.87 7.45
CA LYS A 245 -3.73 -36.57 6.62
C LYS A 245 -4.60 -35.57 5.86
N LYS A 246 -4.71 -35.79 4.55
CA LYS A 246 -5.67 -35.15 3.64
C LYS A 246 -7.08 -35.59 4.04
N PRO A 247 -8.09 -34.70 3.98
CA PRO A 247 -9.19 -35.00 3.06
C PRO A 247 -9.62 -33.78 2.24
N GLU A 248 -10.36 -34.12 1.20
CA GLU A 248 -10.76 -33.29 0.06
C GLU A 248 -11.91 -32.32 0.40
N ALA A 249 -11.86 -31.19 -0.31
CA ALA A 249 -12.94 -30.31 -0.77
C ALA A 249 -14.23 -30.19 0.07
N ASN A 250 -14.47 -29.00 0.63
CA ASN A 250 -15.57 -28.09 0.23
C ASN A 250 -15.64 -26.89 1.19
N GLY A 251 -15.73 -25.67 0.64
CA GLY A 251 -16.05 -24.45 1.41
C GLY A 251 -14.89 -23.46 1.53
N SER A 252 -14.84 -22.51 0.61
CA SER A 252 -14.00 -21.33 0.63
C SER A 252 -14.38 -20.38 1.76
N GLN A 253 -13.81 -20.59 2.95
CA GLN A 253 -13.59 -19.52 3.93
C GLN A 253 -12.10 -19.18 3.93
N LEU A 254 -11.74 -18.17 3.14
CA LEU A 254 -10.42 -17.54 3.24
C LEU A 254 -10.30 -16.94 4.64
N ASN A 255 -9.53 -17.60 5.50
CA ASN A 255 -9.25 -17.10 6.83
C ASN A 255 -8.51 -15.77 6.70
N PHE A 256 -9.04 -14.72 7.32
CA PHE A 256 -8.45 -13.37 7.38
C PHE A 256 -6.96 -13.38 7.76
N MET A 257 -6.53 -14.37 8.55
CA MET A 257 -5.13 -14.56 8.94
C MET A 257 -4.17 -14.99 7.83
N ASP A 258 -4.64 -15.57 6.73
CA ASP A 258 -3.78 -15.89 5.59
C ASP A 258 -3.34 -14.64 4.82
N LYS A 259 -3.99 -13.47 5.05
CA LYS A 259 -3.54 -12.17 4.54
C LYS A 259 -2.46 -11.49 5.39
N LEU A 260 -2.21 -11.98 6.61
CA LEU A 260 -1.25 -11.41 7.57
C LEU A 260 0.04 -12.22 7.69
N LYS A 261 0.08 -13.44 7.13
CA LYS A 261 1.34 -14.14 6.90
C LYS A 261 2.13 -13.31 5.90
N LYS A 262 3.16 -12.59 6.37
CA LYS A 262 4.22 -12.08 5.50
C LYS A 262 4.61 -13.24 4.59
N LYS A 263 4.37 -13.08 3.29
CA LYS A 263 4.93 -13.95 2.27
C LYS A 263 6.44 -13.90 2.50
N ASP A 264 6.98 -14.95 3.10
CA ASP A 264 8.40 -15.03 3.42
C ASP A 264 9.18 -14.58 2.19
N GLY A 265 10.14 -13.68 2.38
CA GLY A 265 10.91 -13.05 1.31
C GLY A 265 11.79 -14.01 0.51
N THR A 266 11.49 -15.31 0.51
CA THR A 266 12.19 -16.36 -0.23
C THR A 266 12.02 -16.21 -1.74
N GLU A 267 10.84 -15.83 -2.24
CA GLU A 267 10.65 -15.60 -3.69
C GLU A 267 11.40 -14.35 -4.18
N GLU A 268 11.38 -13.27 -3.39
CA GLU A 268 12.10 -12.02 -3.70
C GLU A 268 13.62 -12.23 -3.60
N LEU A 269 14.09 -12.99 -2.62
CA LEU A 269 15.51 -13.37 -2.49
C LEU A 269 15.98 -14.29 -3.62
N VAL A 270 15.12 -15.20 -4.12
CA VAL A 270 15.42 -16.05 -5.28
C VAL A 270 15.52 -15.21 -6.55
N PHE A 271 14.60 -14.27 -6.75
CA PHE A 271 14.64 -13.34 -7.88
C PHE A 271 15.92 -12.49 -7.86
N ILE A 272 16.24 -11.89 -6.71
CA ILE A 272 17.47 -11.09 -6.52
C ILE A 272 18.73 -11.94 -6.75
N LYS A 273 18.77 -13.19 -6.28
CA LYS A 273 19.91 -14.09 -6.51
C LYS A 273 20.10 -14.43 -7.99
N THR A 274 19.01 -14.67 -8.72
CA THR A 274 19.07 -14.95 -10.16
C THR A 274 19.54 -13.72 -10.94
N GLU A 275 19.06 -12.52 -10.58
CA GLU A 275 19.49 -11.27 -11.20
C GLU A 275 20.98 -10.98 -10.96
N ILE A 276 21.45 -11.18 -9.72
CA ILE A 276 22.88 -11.05 -9.38
C ILE A 276 23.74 -12.04 -10.19
N ALA A 277 23.27 -13.27 -10.40
CA ALA A 277 23.97 -14.26 -11.22
C ALA A 277 24.04 -13.85 -12.70
N SER A 278 22.97 -13.26 -13.24
CA SER A 278 22.94 -12.72 -14.61
C SER A 278 23.94 -11.57 -14.76
N ILE A 279 23.89 -10.58 -13.86
CA ILE A 279 24.81 -9.43 -13.86
C ILE A 279 26.27 -9.87 -13.78
N LYS A 280 26.58 -10.85 -12.93
CA LYS A 280 27.95 -11.38 -12.81
C LYS A 280 28.44 -12.02 -14.11
N THR A 281 27.55 -12.68 -14.84
CA THR A 281 27.86 -13.29 -16.14
C THR A 281 28.12 -12.22 -17.20
N GLU A 282 27.26 -11.20 -17.27
CA GLU A 282 27.43 -10.06 -18.17
C GLU A 282 28.73 -9.29 -17.89
N MET A 283 29.06 -9.07 -16.62
CA MET A 283 30.30 -8.38 -16.23
C MET A 283 31.54 -9.15 -16.66
N ASN A 284 31.54 -10.48 -16.53
CA ASN A 284 32.64 -11.32 -17.01
C ASN A 284 32.82 -11.25 -18.54
N ILE A 285 31.70 -11.24 -19.29
CA ILE A 285 31.74 -11.09 -20.75
C ILE A 285 32.35 -9.74 -21.13
N LEU A 286 31.94 -8.66 -20.45
CA LEU A 286 32.45 -7.32 -20.72
C LEU A 286 33.94 -7.18 -20.41
N VAL A 287 34.42 -7.82 -19.33
CA VAL A 287 35.86 -7.88 -19.01
C VAL A 287 36.66 -8.59 -20.11
N GLU A 288 36.17 -9.72 -20.62
CA GLU A 288 36.84 -10.44 -21.71
C GLU A 288 36.83 -9.64 -23.03
N GLN A 289 35.71 -8.99 -23.36
CA GLN A 289 35.64 -8.10 -24.53
C GLN A 289 36.64 -6.94 -24.42
N HIS A 290 36.77 -6.33 -23.24
CA HIS A 290 37.73 -5.26 -23.01
C HIS A 290 39.17 -5.74 -23.15
N LYS A 291 39.48 -6.95 -22.66
CA LYS A 291 40.80 -7.57 -22.81
C LYS A 291 41.16 -7.79 -24.29
N LEU A 292 40.22 -8.31 -25.09
CA LEU A 292 40.42 -8.51 -26.52
C LEU A 292 40.63 -7.18 -27.26
N LEU A 293 39.90 -6.14 -26.87
CA LEU A 293 40.05 -4.80 -27.44
C LEU A 293 41.44 -4.22 -27.15
N LEU A 294 41.93 -4.37 -25.91
CA LEU A 294 43.30 -3.97 -25.54
C LEU A 294 44.37 -4.74 -26.33
N GLU A 295 44.18 -6.04 -26.53
CA GLU A 295 45.09 -6.86 -27.35
C GLU A 295 45.12 -6.38 -28.81
N ASN A 296 43.94 -6.09 -29.38
CA ASN A 296 43.84 -5.58 -30.74
C ASN A 296 44.47 -4.19 -30.89
N ILE A 297 44.25 -3.29 -29.92
CA ILE A 297 44.91 -1.98 -29.90
C ILE A 297 46.44 -2.14 -29.84
N GLY A 298 46.93 -3.07 -29.01
CA GLY A 298 48.36 -3.38 -28.93
C GLY A 298 48.94 -3.81 -30.28
N LYS A 299 48.27 -4.75 -30.97
CA LYS A 299 48.68 -5.21 -32.31
C LYS A 299 48.66 -4.08 -33.34
N ILE A 300 47.66 -3.19 -33.30
CA ILE A 300 47.58 -2.03 -34.21
C ILE A 300 48.75 -1.07 -33.96
N MET A 301 49.07 -0.80 -32.69
CA MET A 301 50.20 0.05 -32.32
C MET A 301 51.54 -0.54 -32.78
N GLU A 302 51.73 -1.85 -32.69
CA GLU A 302 52.92 -2.54 -33.23
C GLU A 302 53.02 -2.46 -34.76
N MET A 303 51.89 -2.54 -35.47
CA MET A 303 51.85 -2.40 -36.92
C MET A 303 52.15 -0.98 -37.40
N LEU A 304 51.78 0.05 -36.62
CA LEU A 304 52.05 1.45 -36.94
C LEU A 304 53.49 1.88 -36.64
N ASN A 305 54.21 1.12 -35.79
CA ASN A 305 55.60 1.39 -35.42
C ASN A 305 56.63 0.61 -36.26
N LYS A 306 56.21 -0.10 -37.32
CA LYS A 306 57.07 -0.74 -38.32
C LYS A 306 57.00 0.02 -39.63
#